data_AF-A0A410RVG9-F1
#
_entry.id   AF-A0A410RVG9-F1
#
_cell.length_a   1.000
_cell.length_b   1.000
_cell.length_c   1.000
_cell.angle_alpha   90.00
_cell.angle_beta   90.00
_cell.angle_gamma   90.00
#
_symmetry.space_group_name_H-M   'P 1'
#
loop_
_entity.id
_entity.type
_entity.pdbx_description
1 polymer ?
#
loop_
_entity_poly.entity_id
_entity_poly.type
_entity_poly.pdbx_seq_one_letter_code
_entity_poly.pdbx_strand_id
1 'polypeptide(L)' 'MDAELKKGGSGVFEVAVDGRVVIKKTGLAFPTEQEVVDAVYRALDP' A
#
# COMPACT_ATOMS: atom_id res chain seq x y z
N MET A 1 13.02 6.07 -8.16
CA MET A 1 11.85 5.71 -7.35
C MET A 1 11.44 4.35 -7.84
N ASP A 2 11.79 3.31 -7.10
CA ASP A 2 11.51 1.93 -7.49
C ASP A 2 10.36 1.39 -6.63
N ALA A 3 9.44 0.67 -7.26
CA ALA A 3 8.39 -0.07 -6.58
C ALA A 3 8.63 -1.57 -6.79
N GLU A 4 8.61 -2.35 -5.72
CA GLU A 4 8.78 -3.80 -5.77
C GLU A 4 7.45 -4.49 -5.47
N LEU A 5 7.09 -5.48 -6.29
CA LEU A 5 5.95 -6.35 -6.04
C LEU A 5 6.40 -7.63 -5.33
N LYS A 6 5.79 -7.91 -4.18
CA LYS A 6 6.07 -9.11 -3.39
C LYS A 6 4.85 -10.02 -3.39
N LYS A 7 5.08 -11.34 -3.45
CA LYS A 7 4.00 -12.32 -3.28
C LYS A 7 3.45 -12.24 -1.86
N GLY A 8 2.18 -11.89 -1.73
CA GLY A 8 1.44 -11.89 -0.47
C GLY A 8 0.61 -13.15 -0.26
N GLY A 9 -0.02 -13.26 0.91
CA GLY A 9 -1.03 -14.27 1.18
C GLY A 9 -2.30 -14.07 0.36
N SER A 10 -3.13 -15.12 0.24
CA SER A 10 -4.40 -15.03 -0.47
C SER A 10 -5.33 -13.97 0.13
N GLY A 11 -5.86 -13.07 -0.69
CA GLY A 11 -6.78 -12.01 -0.26
C GLY A 11 -6.13 -10.86 0.53
N VAL A 12 -4.79 -10.78 0.53
CA VAL A 12 -4.03 -9.71 1.17
C VAL A 12 -3.55 -8.72 0.10
N PHE A 13 -3.81 -7.44 0.34
CA PHE A 13 -3.20 -6.33 -0.39
C PHE A 13 -2.58 -5.36 0.60
N GLU A 14 -1.26 -5.19 0.50
CA GLU A 14 -0.49 -4.28 1.36
C GLU A 14 0.34 -3.34 0.49
N VAL A 15 0.38 -2.07 0.89
CA VAL A 15 1.29 -1.06 0.34
C VAL A 15 2.18 -0.62 1.49
N ALA A 16 3.49 -0.67 1.26
CA ALA A 16 4.49 -0.26 2.24
C ALA A 16 5.47 0.75 1.65
N VAL A 17 5.85 1.75 2.45
CA VAL A 17 6.84 2.78 2.14
C VAL A 17 7.92 2.68 3.20
N ASP A 18 9.19 2.54 2.80
CA ASP A 18 10.34 2.39 3.70
C ASP A 18 10.15 1.32 4.80
N GLY A 19 9.53 0.20 4.42
CA GLY A 19 9.24 -0.92 5.33
C GLY A 19 8.04 -0.71 6.26
N ARG A 20 7.39 0.46 6.22
CA ARG A 20 6.16 0.75 6.97
C ARG A 20 4.93 0.51 6.10
N VAL A 21 4.04 -0.37 6.55
CA VAL A 21 2.75 -0.59 5.88
C VAL A 21 1.87 0.65 6.06
N VAL A 22 1.47 1.26 4.93
CA VAL A 22 0.62 2.46 4.88
C VAL A 22 -0.81 2.12 4.48
N ILE A 23 -1.01 1.01 3.76
CA ILE A 23 -2.32 0.44 3.46
C ILE A 23 -2.29 -1.05 3.72
N LYS A 24 -3.31 -1.55 4.40
CA LYS A 24 -3.60 -2.97 4.56
C LYS A 24 -5.07 -3.23 4.28
N LYS A 25 -5.35 -4.05 3.28
CA LYS A 25 -6.71 -4.54 2.98
C LYS A 25 -6.71 -6.06 3.06
N THR A 26 -7.68 -6.57 3.81
CA THR A 26 -8.01 -8.00 3.90
C THR A 26 -9.45 -8.15 3.44
N GLY A 27 -9.67 -8.70 2.24
CA GLY A 27 -11.00 -8.82 1.66
C GLY A 27 -11.04 -8.63 0.14
N LEU A 28 -12.25 -8.40 -0.40
CA LEU A 28 -12.50 -8.36 -1.85
C LEU A 28 -12.29 -6.98 -2.49
N ALA A 29 -12.21 -5.91 -1.69
CA ALA A 29 -12.11 -4.55 -2.20
C ALA A 29 -10.65 -4.08 -2.22
N PHE A 30 -10.19 -3.65 -3.39
CA PHE A 30 -8.94 -2.92 -3.54
C PHE A 30 -9.12 -1.46 -3.10
N PRO A 31 -8.05 -0.78 -2.63
CA PRO A 31 -8.08 0.65 -2.46
C PRO A 31 -8.21 1.34 -3.82
N THR A 32 -8.81 2.52 -3.81
CA THR A 32 -8.79 3.44 -4.94
C THR A 32 -7.37 3.97 -5.16
N GLU A 33 -7.09 4.43 -6.37
CA GLU A 33 -5.81 5.07 -6.68
C GLU A 33 -5.53 6.25 -5.76
N GLN A 34 -6.53 7.10 -5.51
CA GLN A 34 -6.38 8.28 -4.63
C GLN A 34 -6.02 7.87 -3.19
N GLU A 35 -6.65 6.83 -2.65
CA GLU A 35 -6.28 6.31 -1.31
C GLU A 35 -4.81 5.88 -1.26
N VAL A 36 -4.30 5.25 -2.32
CA VAL A 36 -2.88 4.85 -2.41
C VAL A 36 -1.97 6.07 -2.47
N VAL A 37 -2.27 7.03 -3.34
CA VAL A 37 -1.48 8.26 -3.51
C VAL A 37 -1.42 9.04 -2.20
N ASP A 38 -2.55 9.28 -1.54
CA ASP A 38 -2.62 10.04 -0.29
C ASP A 38 -1.83 9.35 0.83
N ALA A 39 -1.95 8.02 0.94
CA ALA A 39 -1.25 7.26 1.97
C ALA A 39 0.27 7.26 1.76
N VAL A 40 0.73 7.16 0.50
CA VAL A 40 2.15 7.23 0.16
C VAL A 40 2.69 8.65 0.36
N TYR A 41 1.95 9.69 -0.06
CA TYR A 41 2.35 11.08 0.13
C TYR A 41 2.61 11.41 1.61
N ARG A 42 1.64 11.09 2.49
CA ARG A 42 1.77 11.31 3.94
C ARG A 42 2.93 10.53 4.59
N ALA A 43 3.36 9.43 3.97
CA ALA A 43 4.46 8.63 4.49
C ALA A 43 5.84 9.18 4.06
N LEU A 44 5.91 9.91 2.94
CA LEU A 44 7.14 10.50 2.40
C LEU A 44 7.36 11.94 2.85
N ASP A 45 6.29 12.71 3.11
CA ASP A 45 6.35 14.12 3.51
C ASP A 45 5.28 14.43 4.58
N PRO A 46 5.66 14.60 5.86
CA PRO A 46 4.73 14.69 7.00
C PRO A 46 3.97 16.01 7.14
#